data_AF-A0A353GCW8-F1
#
_entry.id   AF-A0A353GCW8-F1
#
_cell.length_a   1.000
_cell.length_b   1.000
_cell.length_c   1.000
_cell.angle_alpha   90.00
_cell.angle_beta   90.00
_cell.angle_gamma   90.00
#
_symmetry.space_group_name_H-M   'P 1'
#
loop_
_entity.id
_entity.type
_entity.pdbx_description
1 polymer ?
#
loop_
_entity_poly.entity_id
_entity_poly.type
_entity_poly.pdbx_seq_one_letter_code
_entity_poly.pdbx_strand_id
1 'polypeptide(L)'
;MHKVIFDTDPGVDDAMALLFLHHHAEIDLLGITTVFGNATIETTTRNALYLKREWNIAAPVARGAGETFIPHRVSHEPPKFIHGDDGLGNIGVPDVVDVPLDPRPAHRFIVDTIRANPGEVTLVAVGRMTNLANALKEDPEIASLVKEVVIMGGAFDINGNVTPAAEANIHGDPEAADIVFTATWPVVVVGLDVTTKTVMTRQQLADIRDAAGKRAELLFDLSQFYIKFYESRVPDGMVVHDSCACAYVVAPELFKTRSGPMRVVCGGIADGQTIQKPDHMGFGPSDWDNLPSQNACVEIDSSAVLKLIHDTIVSVKEL
;
A
#
# COMPACT_ATOMS: atom_id res chain seq x y z
N MET A 1 -4.52 -7.06 -18.90
CA MET A 1 -5.14 -6.11 -17.96
C MET A 1 -5.21 -6.78 -16.59
N HIS A 2 -4.72 -6.13 -15.54
CA HIS A 2 -4.65 -6.62 -14.17
C HIS A 2 -5.88 -6.10 -13.41
N LYS A 3 -6.71 -7.01 -12.92
CA LYS A 3 -7.84 -6.68 -12.05
C LYS A 3 -7.33 -6.38 -10.64
N VAL A 4 -7.44 -5.14 -10.20
CA VAL A 4 -6.84 -4.67 -8.95
C VAL A 4 -7.91 -4.23 -7.96
N ILE A 5 -7.80 -4.69 -6.71
CA ILE A 5 -8.37 -4.01 -5.55
C ILE A 5 -7.22 -3.30 -4.84
N PHE A 6 -7.37 -2.00 -4.60
CA PHE A 6 -6.38 -1.18 -3.91
C PHE A 6 -6.81 -0.95 -2.46
N ASP A 7 -6.12 -1.57 -1.51
CA ASP A 7 -6.35 -1.44 -0.06
C ASP A 7 -5.35 -0.44 0.53
N THR A 8 -5.86 0.68 1.04
CA THR A 8 -5.08 1.91 1.29
C THR A 8 -5.59 2.64 2.52
N ASP A 9 -4.75 3.47 3.13
CA ASP A 9 -5.08 4.38 4.21
C ASP A 9 -4.70 5.81 3.82
N PRO A 10 -5.40 6.43 2.84
CA PRO A 10 -4.82 7.49 2.02
C PRO A 10 -4.06 8.60 2.76
N GLY A 11 -2.74 8.49 2.65
CA GLY A 11 -1.71 9.48 2.82
C GLY A 11 -1.28 10.11 1.49
N VAL A 12 -0.10 10.73 1.47
CA VAL A 12 0.39 11.49 0.31
C VAL A 12 0.95 10.57 -0.77
N ASP A 13 1.69 9.54 -0.38
CA ASP A 13 2.19 8.48 -1.25
C ASP A 13 1.09 7.53 -1.75
N ASP A 14 0.09 7.22 -0.93
CA ASP A 14 -1.11 6.48 -1.37
C ASP A 14 -1.82 7.21 -2.53
N ALA A 15 -1.90 8.54 -2.44
CA ALA A 15 -2.55 9.36 -3.46
C ALA A 15 -1.82 9.23 -4.80
N MET A 16 -0.49 9.24 -4.81
CA MET A 16 0.30 8.99 -6.02
C MET A 16 0.05 7.59 -6.58
N ALA A 17 0.05 6.58 -5.72
CA ALA A 17 -0.18 5.19 -6.08
C ALA A 17 -1.57 5.00 -6.71
N LEU A 18 -2.60 5.60 -6.12
CA LEU A 18 -3.96 5.58 -6.65
C LEU A 18 -4.06 6.26 -8.03
N LEU A 19 -3.41 7.42 -8.19
CA LEU A 19 -3.39 8.12 -9.48
C LEU A 19 -2.69 7.31 -10.56
N PHE A 20 -1.59 6.64 -10.21
CA PHE A 20 -0.89 5.71 -11.09
C PHE A 20 -1.79 4.56 -11.52
N LEU A 21 -2.41 3.83 -10.56
CA LEU A 21 -3.31 2.72 -10.84
C LEU A 21 -4.50 3.14 -11.70
N HIS A 22 -5.07 4.31 -11.43
CA HIS A 22 -6.21 4.84 -12.19
C HIS A 22 -5.87 5.11 -13.67
N HIS A 23 -4.66 5.58 -13.95
CA HIS A 23 -4.25 5.97 -15.30
C HIS A 23 -3.53 4.88 -16.09
N HIS A 24 -3.01 3.84 -15.43
CA HIS A 24 -2.25 2.80 -16.12
C HIS A 24 -3.16 1.97 -17.04
N ALA A 25 -2.87 1.96 -18.35
CA ALA A 25 -3.74 1.36 -19.36
C ALA A 25 -3.97 -0.15 -19.21
N GLU A 26 -3.07 -0.82 -18.50
CA GLU A 26 -3.19 -2.26 -18.20
C GLU A 26 -3.85 -2.56 -16.85
N ILE A 27 -4.30 -1.57 -16.08
CA ILE A 27 -5.00 -1.78 -14.81
C ILE A 27 -6.51 -1.66 -15.01
N ASP A 28 -7.24 -2.63 -14.47
CA ASP A 28 -8.68 -2.59 -14.24
C ASP A 28 -8.90 -2.42 -12.72
N LEU A 29 -9.08 -1.17 -12.27
CA LEU A 29 -9.27 -0.86 -10.86
C LEU A 29 -10.71 -1.20 -10.44
N LEU A 30 -10.89 -2.39 -9.87
CA LEU A 30 -12.19 -2.93 -9.46
C LEU A 30 -12.78 -2.20 -8.25
N GLY A 31 -11.94 -1.68 -7.37
CA GLY A 31 -12.36 -0.98 -6.17
C GLY A 31 -11.21 -0.51 -5.31
N ILE A 32 -11.53 0.43 -4.43
CA ILE A 32 -10.64 0.98 -3.42
C ILE A 32 -11.22 0.60 -2.07
N THR A 33 -10.42 -0.01 -1.20
CA THR A 33 -10.79 -0.30 0.18
C THR A 33 -9.98 0.57 1.12
N THR A 34 -10.63 1.19 2.11
CA THR A 34 -9.93 2.04 3.07
C THR A 34 -9.68 1.34 4.39
N VAL A 35 -8.54 1.62 5.02
CA VAL A 35 -8.18 1.17 6.36
C VAL A 35 -7.66 2.34 7.20
N PHE A 36 -7.59 2.18 8.51
CA PHE A 36 -6.90 3.10 9.40
C PHE A 36 -5.38 2.95 9.29
N GLY A 37 -4.63 4.02 9.54
CA GLY A 37 -3.18 3.99 9.56
C GLY A 37 -2.56 5.37 9.61
N ASN A 38 -2.28 5.96 8.44
CA ASN A 38 -1.81 7.34 8.29
C ASN A 38 -2.77 8.37 8.91
N ALA A 39 -4.07 8.04 8.94
CA ALA A 39 -5.11 8.75 9.68
C ALA A 39 -6.15 7.76 10.25
N THR A 40 -7.16 8.28 10.96
CA THR A 40 -8.31 7.45 11.38
C THR A 40 -9.09 6.96 10.16
N ILE A 41 -9.88 5.89 10.31
CA ILE A 41 -10.68 5.36 9.19
C ILE A 41 -11.67 6.39 8.61
N GLU A 42 -12.21 7.29 9.42
CA GLU A 42 -13.06 8.39 8.94
C GLU A 42 -12.29 9.28 7.98
N THR A 43 -11.08 9.69 8.38
CA THR A 43 -10.23 10.57 7.58
C THR A 43 -9.73 9.87 6.32
N THR A 44 -9.22 8.64 6.41
CA THR A 44 -8.71 7.89 5.25
C THR A 44 -9.83 7.60 4.24
N THR A 45 -11.03 7.27 4.71
CA THR A 45 -12.21 7.08 3.84
C THR A 45 -12.62 8.39 3.17
N ARG A 46 -12.66 9.49 3.90
CA ARG A 46 -12.95 10.83 3.35
C ARG A 46 -11.89 11.22 2.30
N ASN A 47 -10.63 10.92 2.55
CA ASN A 47 -9.52 11.18 1.64
C ASN A 47 -9.67 10.37 0.34
N ALA A 48 -9.97 9.07 0.42
CA ALA A 48 -10.26 8.25 -0.75
C ALA A 48 -11.41 8.82 -1.59
N LEU A 49 -12.51 9.23 -0.95
CA LEU A 49 -13.66 9.84 -1.63
C LEU A 49 -13.31 11.18 -2.28
N TYR A 50 -12.49 12.00 -1.61
CA TYR A 50 -12.00 13.27 -2.14
C TYR A 50 -11.16 13.04 -3.41
N LEU A 51 -10.15 12.17 -3.33
CA LEU A 51 -9.29 11.83 -4.46
C LEU A 51 -10.09 11.22 -5.62
N LYS A 52 -11.06 10.33 -5.30
CA LYS A 52 -12.00 9.78 -6.27
C LYS A 52 -12.76 10.88 -7.02
N ARG A 53 -13.24 11.90 -6.31
CA ARG A 53 -13.97 13.03 -6.91
C ARG A 53 -13.06 13.88 -7.79
N GLU A 54 -11.91 14.31 -7.27
CA GLU A 54 -11.01 15.25 -7.96
C GLU A 54 -10.38 14.61 -9.21
N TRP A 55 -10.13 13.30 -9.19
CA TRP A 55 -9.58 12.56 -10.32
C TRP A 55 -10.62 11.81 -11.15
N ASN A 56 -11.91 11.97 -10.85
CA ASN A 56 -13.02 11.31 -11.55
C ASN A 56 -12.85 9.77 -11.65
N ILE A 57 -12.40 9.14 -10.56
CA ILE A 57 -12.17 7.70 -10.51
C ILE A 57 -13.51 6.97 -10.51
N ALA A 58 -13.71 6.04 -11.45
CA ALA A 58 -14.94 5.26 -11.53
C ALA A 58 -15.08 4.21 -10.41
N ALA A 59 -13.97 3.59 -10.00
CA ALA A 59 -13.92 2.50 -9.05
C ALA A 59 -14.64 2.81 -7.72
N PRO A 60 -15.47 1.90 -7.17
CA PRO A 60 -16.15 2.11 -5.90
C PRO A 60 -15.15 2.23 -4.74
N VAL A 61 -15.55 2.94 -3.67
CA VAL A 61 -14.79 3.03 -2.42
C VAL A 61 -15.58 2.32 -1.34
N ALA A 62 -15.00 1.29 -0.71
CA ALA A 62 -15.60 0.54 0.39
C ALA A 62 -14.84 0.83 1.70
N ARG A 63 -15.56 1.27 2.73
CA ARG A 63 -14.96 1.58 4.03
C ARG A 63 -14.59 0.29 4.79
N GLY A 64 -13.37 0.22 5.30
CA GLY A 64 -12.89 -0.94 6.05
C GLY A 64 -12.70 -0.70 7.54
N ALA A 65 -11.72 -1.40 8.11
CA ALA A 65 -11.47 -1.45 9.54
C ALA A 65 -10.97 -0.11 10.10
N GLY A 66 -11.46 0.24 11.30
CA GLY A 66 -11.01 1.40 12.08
C GLY A 66 -10.11 1.07 13.27
N GLU A 67 -9.88 -0.21 13.50
CA GLU A 67 -9.13 -0.75 14.63
C GLU A 67 -8.36 -2.00 14.17
N THR A 68 -7.35 -2.38 14.94
CA THR A 68 -6.52 -3.56 14.68
C THR A 68 -7.32 -4.85 14.70
N PHE A 69 -6.85 -5.88 14.01
CA PHE A 69 -7.48 -7.19 13.93
C PHE A 69 -7.76 -7.82 15.30
N ILE A 70 -6.89 -7.56 16.27
CA ILE A 70 -7.11 -7.87 17.68
C ILE A 70 -7.74 -6.65 18.39
N PRO A 71 -9.00 -6.71 18.87
CA PRO A 71 -9.75 -5.55 19.38
C PRO A 71 -9.18 -4.84 20.62
N HIS A 72 -8.13 -5.38 21.24
CA HIS A 72 -7.51 -4.83 22.45
C HIS A 72 -6.01 -4.60 22.32
N ARG A 73 -5.48 -4.72 21.10
CA ARG A 73 -4.11 -4.33 20.81
C ARG A 73 -3.99 -2.82 20.96
N VAL A 74 -2.89 -2.38 21.57
CA VAL A 74 -2.60 -0.96 21.69
C VAL A 74 -2.32 -0.41 20.30
N SER A 75 -3.17 0.50 19.83
CA SER A 75 -2.90 1.28 18.61
C SER A 75 -2.20 2.58 18.96
N HIS A 76 -1.34 3.03 18.06
CA HIS A 76 -0.72 4.35 18.12
C HIS A 76 -1.60 5.39 17.45
N GLU A 77 -1.48 6.64 17.92
CA GLU A 77 -2.08 7.79 17.27
C GLU A 77 -1.54 7.93 15.83
N PRO A 78 -2.37 8.39 14.87
CA PRO A 78 -1.90 8.59 13.51
C PRO A 78 -0.71 9.56 13.41
N PRO A 79 0.25 9.33 12.49
CA PRO A 79 1.48 10.13 12.37
C PRO A 79 1.25 11.46 11.65
N LYS A 80 0.50 12.37 12.28
CA LYS A 80 0.13 13.69 11.70
C LYS A 80 1.32 14.56 11.29
N PHE A 81 2.49 14.34 11.89
CA PHE A 81 3.73 15.04 11.51
C PHE A 81 4.28 14.61 10.14
N ILE A 82 3.77 13.51 9.58
CA ILE A 82 4.14 12.95 8.28
C ILE A 82 3.08 13.33 7.22
N HIS A 83 1.80 13.08 7.51
CA HIS A 83 0.71 13.22 6.53
C HIS A 83 -0.21 14.43 6.77
N GLY A 84 0.04 15.24 7.80
CA GLY A 84 -0.82 16.35 8.18
C GLY A 84 -1.95 15.95 9.13
N ASP A 85 -2.69 16.95 9.62
CA ASP A 85 -3.85 16.75 10.50
C ASP A 85 -5.03 16.12 9.73
N ASP A 86 -5.12 16.40 8.43
CA ASP A 86 -6.16 15.89 7.52
C ASP A 86 -5.74 14.61 6.77
N GLY A 87 -4.53 14.10 7.01
CA GLY A 87 -3.94 12.93 6.34
C GLY A 87 -3.54 13.16 4.87
N LEU A 88 -3.72 14.36 4.33
CA LEU A 88 -3.42 14.71 2.94
C LEU A 88 -2.65 16.04 2.86
N GLY A 89 -1.66 16.22 3.73
CA GLY A 89 -0.72 17.34 3.66
C GLY A 89 -1.32 18.71 4.02
N ASN A 90 -2.49 18.75 4.66
CA ASN A 90 -3.20 19.96 5.08
C ASN A 90 -3.57 20.91 3.92
N ILE A 91 -3.93 20.35 2.77
CA ILE A 91 -4.29 21.13 1.57
C ILE A 91 -5.71 21.74 1.61
N GLY A 92 -6.42 21.59 2.73
CA GLY A 92 -7.79 22.07 2.88
C GLY A 92 -8.84 21.11 2.30
N VAL A 93 -8.63 19.80 2.46
CA VAL A 93 -9.62 18.80 2.06
C VAL A 93 -10.93 19.05 2.83
N PRO A 94 -12.10 19.11 2.17
CA PRO A 94 -13.37 19.38 2.83
C PRO A 94 -13.72 18.33 3.90
N ASP A 95 -14.41 18.74 4.96
CA ASP A 95 -14.89 17.81 6.00
C ASP A 95 -15.89 16.79 5.46
N VAL A 96 -16.70 17.21 4.49
CA VAL A 96 -17.72 16.39 3.84
C VAL A 96 -17.45 16.30 2.34
N VAL A 97 -17.42 15.07 1.84
CA VAL A 97 -17.29 14.76 0.41
C VAL A 97 -18.56 14.06 -0.03
N ASP A 98 -19.35 14.71 -0.88
CA ASP A 98 -20.62 14.19 -1.40
C ASP A 98 -20.38 13.17 -2.53
N VAL A 99 -19.83 12.00 -2.17
CA VAL A 99 -19.62 10.85 -3.05
C VAL A 99 -20.09 9.60 -2.31
N PRO A 100 -20.97 8.77 -2.89
CA PRO A 100 -21.47 7.59 -2.22
C PRO A 100 -20.38 6.52 -2.04
N LEU A 101 -20.38 5.88 -0.88
CA LEU A 101 -19.60 4.66 -0.61
C LEU A 101 -20.30 3.44 -1.20
N ASP A 102 -19.51 2.40 -1.50
CA ASP A 102 -20.07 1.06 -1.60
C ASP A 102 -20.67 0.67 -0.23
N PRO A 103 -21.89 0.11 -0.19
CA PRO A 103 -22.55 -0.23 1.06
C PRO A 103 -21.89 -1.39 1.80
N ARG A 104 -21.04 -2.19 1.13
CA ARG A 104 -20.35 -3.31 1.76
C ARG A 104 -19.15 -2.81 2.56
N PRO A 105 -18.86 -3.40 3.74
CA PRO A 105 -17.58 -3.18 4.39
C PRO A 105 -16.45 -3.77 3.54
N ALA A 106 -15.25 -3.19 3.63
CA ALA A 106 -14.10 -3.54 2.78
C ALA A 106 -13.81 -5.05 2.71
N HIS A 107 -13.81 -5.77 3.83
CA HIS A 107 -13.56 -7.22 3.84
C HIS A 107 -14.61 -8.01 3.03
N ARG A 108 -15.89 -7.65 3.12
CA ARG A 108 -16.97 -8.26 2.31
C ARG A 108 -16.84 -7.87 0.83
N PHE A 109 -16.50 -6.60 0.55
CA PHE A 109 -16.21 -6.15 -0.81
C PHE A 109 -15.10 -6.99 -1.45
N ILE A 110 -14.00 -7.23 -0.71
CA ILE A 110 -12.87 -8.07 -1.13
C ILE A 110 -13.34 -9.50 -1.42
N VAL A 111 -14.03 -10.13 -0.47
CA VAL A 111 -14.54 -11.52 -0.61
C VAL A 111 -15.43 -11.65 -1.85
N ASP A 112 -16.46 -10.80 -1.96
CA ASP A 112 -17.40 -10.83 -3.08
C ASP A 112 -16.71 -10.64 -4.43
N THR A 113 -15.76 -9.70 -4.50
CA THR A 113 -15.06 -9.36 -5.74
C THR A 113 -14.13 -10.49 -6.19
N ILE A 114 -13.42 -11.12 -5.26
CA ILE A 114 -12.57 -12.30 -5.54
C ILE A 114 -13.44 -13.47 -5.99
N ARG A 115 -14.54 -13.76 -5.28
CA ARG A 115 -15.46 -14.87 -5.62
C ARG A 115 -16.08 -14.68 -7.00
N ALA A 116 -16.33 -13.45 -7.41
CA ALA A 116 -16.83 -13.13 -8.76
C ALA A 116 -15.75 -13.22 -9.85
N ASN A 117 -14.46 -13.21 -9.50
CA ASN A 117 -13.33 -13.18 -10.44
C ASN A 117 -12.20 -14.14 -10.00
N PRO A 118 -12.48 -15.44 -9.85
CA PRO A 118 -11.53 -16.40 -9.29
C PRO A 118 -10.28 -16.54 -10.17
N GLY A 119 -9.11 -16.39 -9.56
CA GLY A 119 -7.80 -16.48 -10.19
C GLY A 119 -7.36 -15.21 -10.93
N GLU A 120 -8.15 -14.13 -10.91
CA GLU A 120 -7.89 -12.93 -11.69
C GLU A 120 -7.51 -11.70 -10.85
N VAL A 121 -8.01 -11.60 -9.61
CA VAL A 121 -7.84 -10.41 -8.76
C VAL A 121 -6.46 -10.38 -8.12
N THR A 122 -5.74 -9.29 -8.34
CA THR A 122 -4.56 -8.89 -7.56
C THR A 122 -5.00 -7.93 -6.46
N LEU A 123 -4.68 -8.26 -5.21
CA LEU A 123 -4.84 -7.34 -4.09
C LEU A 123 -3.57 -6.52 -3.94
N VAL A 124 -3.66 -5.19 -4.02
CA VAL A 124 -2.54 -4.28 -3.75
C VAL A 124 -2.81 -3.61 -2.41
N ALA A 125 -2.14 -4.07 -1.36
CA ALA A 125 -2.31 -3.56 0.00
C ALA A 125 -1.14 -2.66 0.38
N VAL A 126 -1.41 -1.37 0.53
CA VAL A 126 -0.43 -0.35 0.89
C VAL A 126 -0.71 0.31 2.23
N GLY A 127 -1.78 -0.09 2.90
CA GLY A 127 -2.03 0.21 4.31
C GLY A 127 -1.90 -1.01 5.22
N ARG A 128 -2.46 -0.89 6.43
CA ARG A 128 -2.51 -2.00 7.40
C ARG A 128 -3.36 -3.15 6.87
N MET A 129 -2.85 -4.38 6.95
CA MET A 129 -3.46 -5.57 6.34
C MET A 129 -4.74 -6.07 7.03
N THR A 130 -5.34 -5.27 7.91
CA THR A 130 -6.51 -5.62 8.73
C THR A 130 -7.71 -6.01 7.87
N ASN A 131 -7.95 -5.31 6.75
CA ASN A 131 -9.04 -5.65 5.83
C ASN A 131 -8.85 -7.03 5.21
N LEU A 132 -7.62 -7.35 4.79
CA LEU A 132 -7.26 -8.66 4.22
C LEU A 132 -7.35 -9.78 5.25
N ALA A 133 -6.85 -9.56 6.48
CA ALA A 133 -6.98 -10.53 7.57
C ALA A 133 -8.44 -10.77 7.95
N ASN A 134 -9.28 -9.73 7.95
CA ASN A 134 -10.73 -9.87 8.16
C ASN A 134 -11.41 -10.64 7.02
N ALA A 135 -10.99 -10.42 5.76
CA ALA A 135 -11.49 -11.18 4.62
C ALA A 135 -11.13 -12.68 4.74
N LEU A 136 -9.89 -13.00 5.11
CA LEU A 136 -9.46 -14.38 5.38
C LEU A 136 -10.19 -15.01 6.56
N LYS A 137 -10.41 -14.27 7.65
CA LYS A 137 -11.16 -14.74 8.81
C LYS A 137 -12.60 -15.12 8.44
N GLU A 138 -13.19 -14.37 7.54
CA GLU A 138 -14.55 -14.55 7.09
C GLU A 138 -14.69 -15.70 6.07
N ASP A 139 -13.81 -15.72 5.07
CA ASP A 139 -13.81 -16.73 4.02
C ASP A 139 -12.36 -17.15 3.67
N PRO A 140 -11.80 -18.13 4.39
CA PRO A 140 -10.41 -18.57 4.18
C PRO A 140 -10.13 -19.13 2.78
N GLU A 141 -11.15 -19.63 2.08
CA GLU A 141 -10.97 -20.25 0.76
C GLU A 141 -10.62 -19.23 -0.33
N ILE A 142 -10.89 -17.92 -0.11
CA ILE A 142 -10.52 -16.87 -1.06
C ILE A 142 -9.01 -16.85 -1.33
N ALA A 143 -8.18 -17.33 -0.39
CA ALA A 143 -6.74 -17.42 -0.57
C ALA A 143 -6.36 -18.26 -1.81
N SER A 144 -7.14 -19.29 -2.13
CA SER A 144 -6.93 -20.10 -3.33
C SER A 144 -7.44 -19.47 -4.63
N LEU A 145 -8.19 -18.37 -4.52
CA LEU A 145 -8.86 -17.69 -5.64
C LEU A 145 -8.22 -16.33 -5.96
N VAL A 146 -7.31 -15.83 -5.12
CA VAL A 146 -6.55 -14.61 -5.39
C VAL A 146 -5.44 -14.93 -6.38
N LYS A 147 -5.23 -14.06 -7.37
CA LYS A 147 -4.11 -14.18 -8.31
C LYS A 147 -2.78 -13.95 -7.59
N GLU A 148 -2.71 -12.86 -6.83
CA GLU A 148 -1.53 -12.45 -6.06
C GLU A 148 -1.93 -11.35 -5.05
N VAL A 149 -1.21 -11.29 -3.93
CA VAL A 149 -1.26 -10.18 -2.97
C VAL A 149 0.07 -9.44 -3.01
N VAL A 150 0.05 -8.19 -3.47
CA VAL A 150 1.22 -7.30 -3.52
C VAL A 150 1.12 -6.31 -2.37
N ILE A 151 2.12 -6.30 -1.51
CA ILE A 151 2.12 -5.57 -0.25
C ILE A 151 3.20 -4.49 -0.27
N MET A 152 2.84 -3.25 0.07
CA MET A 152 3.82 -2.27 0.56
C MET A 152 3.92 -2.42 2.08
N GLY A 153 5.09 -2.85 2.54
CA GLY A 153 5.35 -2.94 3.98
C GLY A 153 6.53 -3.84 4.31
N GLY A 154 6.95 -3.80 5.57
CA GLY A 154 8.04 -4.63 6.08
C GLY A 154 9.45 -4.11 5.77
N ALA A 155 10.42 -4.67 6.48
CA ALA A 155 11.85 -4.43 6.34
C ALA A 155 12.59 -5.71 6.74
N PHE A 156 13.30 -6.33 5.80
CA PHE A 156 13.90 -7.66 6.02
C PHE A 156 15.39 -7.59 6.34
N ASP A 157 16.15 -6.83 5.56
CA ASP A 157 17.60 -6.74 5.67
C ASP A 157 18.06 -5.34 6.14
N ILE A 158 17.11 -4.45 6.47
CA ILE A 158 17.35 -3.09 6.97
C ILE A 158 16.47 -2.76 8.18
N ASN A 159 16.74 -1.62 8.82
CA ASN A 159 15.90 -1.13 9.92
C ASN A 159 14.53 -0.67 9.43
N GLY A 160 13.56 -0.71 10.34
CA GLY A 160 12.24 -0.13 10.17
C GLY A 160 12.21 1.40 10.14
N ASN A 161 11.04 1.97 9.83
CA ASN A 161 10.80 3.43 9.77
C ASN A 161 10.00 3.98 10.96
N VAL A 162 9.25 3.14 11.69
CA VAL A 162 8.51 3.52 12.91
C VAL A 162 9.29 3.15 14.17
N THR A 163 9.93 1.98 14.15
CA THR A 163 10.91 1.55 15.16
C THR A 163 12.15 1.02 14.44
N PRO A 164 13.28 0.81 15.12
CA PRO A 164 14.43 0.14 14.49
C PRO A 164 14.09 -1.25 13.92
N ALA A 165 13.05 -1.92 14.45
CA ALA A 165 12.69 -3.28 14.08
C ALA A 165 11.59 -3.37 13.01
N ALA A 166 10.73 -2.36 12.88
CA ALA A 166 9.47 -2.52 12.16
C ALA A 166 9.12 -1.34 11.25
N GLU A 167 8.49 -1.69 10.14
CA GLU A 167 7.87 -0.78 9.19
C GLU A 167 6.43 -0.45 9.64
N ALA A 168 5.96 0.76 9.35
CA ALA A 168 4.70 1.34 9.83
C ALA A 168 3.44 0.50 9.56
N ASN A 169 3.23 -0.01 8.35
CA ASN A 169 2.05 -0.80 8.00
C ASN A 169 2.02 -2.13 8.76
N ILE A 170 3.17 -2.82 8.81
CA ILE A 170 3.30 -4.08 9.55
C ILE A 170 3.17 -3.85 11.06
N HIS A 171 3.87 -2.85 11.61
CA HIS A 171 3.77 -2.50 13.04
C HIS A 171 2.37 -2.05 13.46
N GLY A 172 1.65 -1.43 12.52
CA GLY A 172 0.30 -0.94 12.72
C GLY A 172 -0.71 -2.03 13.04
N ASP A 173 -0.51 -3.24 12.50
CA ASP A 173 -1.32 -4.44 12.77
C ASP A 173 -0.55 -5.74 12.40
N PRO A 174 0.46 -6.14 13.20
CA PRO A 174 1.36 -7.23 12.88
C PRO A 174 0.68 -8.60 12.94
N GLU A 175 -0.36 -8.76 13.78
CA GLU A 175 -1.17 -9.97 13.78
C GLU A 175 -1.91 -10.12 12.43
N ALA A 176 -2.48 -9.04 11.89
CA ALA A 176 -3.05 -9.07 10.55
C ALA A 176 -1.99 -9.39 9.49
N ALA A 177 -0.81 -8.78 9.58
CA ALA A 177 0.29 -9.04 8.65
C ALA A 177 0.78 -10.49 8.70
N ASP A 178 0.94 -11.11 9.89
CA ASP A 178 1.34 -12.52 10.02
C ASP A 178 0.28 -13.45 9.41
N ILE A 179 -1.02 -13.17 9.65
CA ILE A 179 -2.13 -13.91 9.03
C ILE A 179 -2.05 -13.83 7.50
N VAL A 180 -1.80 -12.64 6.95
CA VAL A 180 -1.71 -12.44 5.49
C VAL A 180 -0.46 -13.12 4.91
N PHE A 181 0.70 -13.02 5.56
CA PHE A 181 1.95 -13.61 5.05
C PHE A 181 1.93 -15.14 5.06
N THR A 182 1.23 -15.74 6.04
CA THR A 182 1.19 -17.20 6.23
C THR A 182 0.03 -17.89 5.53
N ALA A 183 -0.92 -17.14 4.95
CA ALA A 183 -2.00 -17.68 4.14
C ALA A 183 -1.50 -18.27 2.82
N THR A 184 -2.30 -19.16 2.23
CA THR A 184 -1.92 -19.96 1.05
C THR A 184 -1.92 -19.21 -0.28
N TRP A 185 -2.34 -17.93 -0.29
CA TRP A 185 -2.24 -17.09 -1.49
C TRP A 185 -0.79 -16.73 -1.82
N PRO A 186 -0.47 -16.39 -3.08
CA PRO A 186 0.84 -15.86 -3.43
C PRO A 186 1.01 -14.44 -2.88
N VAL A 187 2.09 -14.17 -2.14
CA VAL A 187 2.42 -12.86 -1.59
C VAL A 187 3.75 -12.36 -2.15
N VAL A 188 3.75 -11.08 -2.55
CA VAL A 188 4.96 -10.30 -2.82
C VAL A 188 5.00 -9.10 -1.88
N VAL A 189 6.10 -8.95 -1.17
CA VAL A 189 6.33 -7.85 -0.24
C VAL A 189 7.35 -6.87 -0.84
N VAL A 190 6.88 -5.67 -1.13
CA VAL A 190 7.67 -4.51 -1.59
C VAL A 190 7.98 -3.64 -0.38
N GLY A 191 8.97 -4.10 0.41
CA GLY A 191 9.35 -3.47 1.68
C GLY A 191 10.40 -2.36 1.56
N LEU A 192 10.77 -1.82 2.72
CA LEU A 192 11.72 -0.71 2.84
C LEU A 192 13.07 -1.01 2.18
N ASP A 193 13.48 -2.28 2.12
CA ASP A 193 14.67 -2.80 1.43
C ASP A 193 14.80 -2.27 0.00
N VAL A 194 13.68 -2.06 -0.68
CA VAL A 194 13.64 -1.51 -2.04
C VAL A 194 13.03 -0.12 -2.09
N THR A 195 11.94 0.16 -1.38
CA THR A 195 11.21 1.42 -1.56
C THR A 195 12.04 2.63 -1.16
N THR A 196 12.87 2.53 -0.10
CA THR A 196 13.72 3.63 0.37
C THR A 196 14.78 4.09 -0.65
N LYS A 197 15.01 3.29 -1.69
CA LYS A 197 15.91 3.60 -2.81
C LYS A 197 15.23 4.40 -3.92
N THR A 198 13.92 4.62 -3.85
CA THR A 198 13.12 5.27 -4.90
C THR A 198 12.65 6.63 -4.43
N VAL A 199 13.48 7.64 -4.71
CA VAL A 199 13.24 9.03 -4.31
C VAL A 199 12.76 9.83 -5.51
N MET A 200 11.57 10.40 -5.42
CA MET A 200 11.06 11.37 -6.38
C MET A 200 11.37 12.77 -5.88
N THR A 201 12.11 13.55 -6.68
CA THR A 201 12.47 14.93 -6.34
C THR A 201 11.29 15.88 -6.52
N ARG A 202 11.33 17.02 -5.83
CA ARG A 202 10.37 18.11 -6.02
C ARG A 202 10.32 18.58 -7.47
N GLN A 203 11.47 18.62 -8.15
CA GLN A 203 11.55 18.98 -9.57
C GLN A 203 10.81 17.97 -10.45
N GLN A 204 11.01 16.66 -10.24
CA GLN A 204 10.30 15.63 -11.00
C GLN A 204 8.78 15.72 -10.81
N LEU A 205 8.31 16.03 -9.59
CA LEU A 205 6.89 16.29 -9.33
C LEU A 205 6.38 17.54 -10.05
N ALA A 206 7.19 18.61 -10.10
CA ALA A 206 6.86 19.81 -10.85
C ALA A 206 6.76 19.52 -12.36
N ASP A 207 7.68 18.72 -12.90
CA ASP A 207 7.66 18.30 -14.31
C ASP A 207 6.37 17.50 -14.63
N ILE A 208 5.96 16.59 -13.74
CA ILE A 208 4.68 15.86 -13.86
C ILE A 208 3.50 16.83 -13.85
N ARG A 209 3.47 17.78 -12.92
CA ARG A 209 2.42 18.82 -12.85
C ARG A 209 2.34 19.61 -14.15
N ASP A 210 3.47 20.12 -14.63
CA ASP A 210 3.53 20.99 -15.79
C ASP A 210 3.12 20.26 -17.08
N ALA A 211 3.35 18.94 -17.14
CA ALA A 211 2.94 18.10 -18.26
C ALA A 211 1.49 17.58 -18.19
N ALA A 212 0.97 17.30 -16.99
CA ALA A 212 -0.31 16.63 -16.80
C ALA A 212 -1.45 17.53 -16.27
N GLY A 213 -1.18 18.82 -16.03
CA GLY A 213 -2.20 19.82 -15.72
C GLY A 213 -2.83 19.67 -14.33
N LYS A 214 -4.11 20.06 -14.21
CA LYS A 214 -4.79 20.30 -12.92
C LYS A 214 -4.81 19.08 -12.00
N ARG A 215 -4.91 17.87 -12.53
CA ARG A 215 -4.92 16.64 -11.72
C ARG A 215 -3.58 16.38 -11.02
N ALA A 216 -2.48 16.75 -11.67
CA ALA A 216 -1.13 16.61 -11.15
C ALA A 216 -0.72 17.81 -10.30
N GLU A 217 -1.43 18.94 -10.42
CA GLU A 217 -1.35 20.06 -9.46
C GLU A 217 -1.78 19.61 -8.07
N LEU A 218 -2.90 18.91 -7.95
CA LEU A 218 -3.31 18.32 -6.67
C LEU A 218 -2.24 17.39 -6.10
N LEU A 219 -1.69 16.47 -6.92
CA LEU A 219 -0.61 15.58 -6.48
C LEU A 219 0.64 16.36 -6.03
N PHE A 220 1.02 17.39 -6.78
CA PHE A 220 2.14 18.26 -6.43
C PHE A 220 1.91 18.93 -5.08
N ASP A 221 0.75 19.53 -4.86
CA ASP A 221 0.42 20.24 -3.62
C ASP A 221 0.44 19.32 -2.40
N LEU A 222 -0.20 18.14 -2.51
CA LEU A 222 -0.18 17.08 -1.49
C LEU A 222 1.26 16.69 -1.11
N SER A 223 2.13 16.58 -2.12
CA SER A 223 3.52 16.15 -1.96
C SER A 223 4.37 17.14 -1.14
N GLN A 224 4.02 18.42 -1.09
CA GLN A 224 4.89 19.44 -0.47
C GLN A 224 5.05 19.23 1.04
N PHE A 225 4.00 18.80 1.73
CA PHE A 225 4.07 18.49 3.17
C PHE A 225 4.94 17.26 3.43
N TYR A 226 4.80 16.23 2.60
CA TYR A 226 5.54 14.98 2.73
C TYR A 226 7.04 15.18 2.40
N ILE A 227 7.38 15.98 1.37
CA ILE A 227 8.77 16.35 1.08
C ILE A 227 9.42 17.03 2.29
N LYS A 228 8.69 17.91 2.99
CA LYS A 228 9.20 18.57 4.20
C LYS A 228 9.57 17.58 5.30
N PHE A 229 8.78 16.52 5.49
CA PHE A 229 9.12 15.44 6.42
C PHE A 229 10.42 14.71 6.02
N TYR A 230 10.65 14.55 4.71
CA TYR A 230 11.81 13.86 4.16
C TYR A 230 13.09 14.70 4.06
N GLU A 231 13.07 16.01 4.31
CA GLU A 231 14.23 16.92 4.18
C GLU A 231 15.47 16.46 4.97
N SER A 232 15.28 15.73 6.07
CA SER A 232 16.39 15.20 6.88
C SER A 232 16.93 13.84 6.41
N ARG A 233 16.25 13.20 5.44
CA ARG A 233 16.48 11.82 5.01
C ARG A 233 16.91 11.71 3.56
N VAL A 234 16.37 12.56 2.69
CA VAL A 234 16.69 12.59 1.26
C VAL A 234 16.82 14.03 0.74
N PRO A 235 17.62 14.29 -0.30
CA PRO A 235 17.72 15.62 -0.90
C PRO A 235 16.45 16.01 -1.66
N ASP A 236 15.81 17.11 -1.25
CA ASP A 236 14.65 17.78 -1.89
C ASP A 236 13.69 16.85 -2.66
N GLY A 237 13.11 15.91 -1.94
CA GLY A 237 12.23 14.90 -2.50
C GLY A 237 11.54 14.08 -1.44
N MET A 238 10.86 13.04 -1.88
CA MET A 238 10.16 12.08 -1.03
C MET A 238 10.36 10.67 -1.55
N VAL A 239 10.26 9.70 -0.65
CA VAL A 239 10.23 8.29 -1.03
C VAL A 239 8.82 7.91 -1.47
N VAL A 240 8.69 7.21 -2.60
CA VAL A 240 7.38 6.85 -3.18
C VAL A 240 7.02 5.38 -2.90
N HIS A 241 6.85 5.07 -1.61
CA HIS A 241 6.64 3.72 -1.08
C HIS A 241 5.57 2.92 -1.83
N ASP A 242 4.34 3.39 -1.79
CA ASP A 242 3.16 2.67 -2.30
C ASP A 242 3.16 2.56 -3.83
N SER A 243 3.74 3.56 -4.49
CA SER A 243 3.87 3.56 -5.95
C SER A 243 4.85 2.48 -6.42
N CYS A 244 5.83 2.07 -5.60
CA CYS A 244 6.69 0.93 -5.92
C CYS A 244 5.90 -0.38 -5.92
N ALA A 245 4.99 -0.58 -4.96
CA ALA A 245 4.12 -1.77 -4.93
C ALA A 245 3.18 -1.79 -6.13
N CYS A 246 2.62 -0.64 -6.52
CA CYS A 246 1.78 -0.55 -7.72
C CYS A 246 2.57 -0.79 -9.01
N ALA A 247 3.81 -0.28 -9.11
CA ALA A 247 4.69 -0.52 -10.25
C ALA A 247 5.05 -2.00 -10.40
N TYR A 248 5.23 -2.74 -9.30
CA TYR A 248 5.50 -4.18 -9.34
C TYR A 248 4.40 -4.97 -10.08
N VAL A 249 3.13 -4.57 -9.93
CA VAL A 249 1.99 -5.26 -10.55
C VAL A 249 2.11 -5.33 -12.08
N VAL A 250 2.65 -4.27 -12.69
CA VAL A 250 2.69 -4.10 -14.15
C VAL A 250 4.09 -4.31 -14.73
N ALA A 251 5.14 -4.16 -13.92
CA ALA A 251 6.53 -4.28 -14.34
C ALA A 251 7.38 -5.04 -13.29
N PRO A 252 7.02 -6.31 -12.98
CA PRO A 252 7.72 -7.10 -11.95
C PRO A 252 9.20 -7.34 -12.30
N GLU A 253 9.58 -7.26 -13.58
CA GLU A 253 10.96 -7.39 -14.05
C GLU A 253 11.89 -6.26 -13.58
N LEU A 254 11.34 -5.14 -13.10
CA LEU A 254 12.10 -4.04 -12.49
C LEU A 254 12.56 -4.37 -11.07
N PHE A 255 12.16 -5.53 -10.54
CA PHE A 255 12.43 -5.97 -9.18
C PHE A 255 13.13 -7.33 -9.20
N LYS A 256 13.99 -7.57 -8.20
CA LYS A 256 14.43 -8.93 -7.87
C LYS A 256 13.82 -9.35 -6.55
N THR A 257 13.37 -10.61 -6.50
CA THR A 257 12.76 -11.18 -5.31
C THR A 257 13.61 -12.28 -4.69
N ARG A 258 13.45 -12.45 -3.38
CA ARG A 258 13.94 -13.58 -2.61
C ARG A 258 12.74 -14.39 -2.12
N SER A 259 12.74 -15.69 -2.41
CA SER A 259 11.66 -16.59 -2.01
C SER A 259 11.96 -17.28 -0.67
N GLY A 260 10.91 -17.47 0.12
CA GLY A 260 10.96 -18.16 1.41
C GLY A 260 9.76 -17.83 2.31
N PRO A 261 9.39 -18.72 3.24
CA PRO A 261 8.35 -18.42 4.21
C PRO A 261 8.69 -17.19 5.04
N MET A 262 7.66 -16.44 5.42
CA MET A 262 7.76 -15.19 6.17
C MET A 262 6.95 -15.27 7.46
N ARG A 263 7.42 -14.57 8.49
CA ARG A 263 6.71 -14.36 9.74
C ARG A 263 6.82 -12.92 10.18
N VAL A 264 5.85 -12.50 10.97
CA VAL A 264 5.85 -11.20 11.65
C VAL A 264 5.86 -11.42 13.16
N VAL A 265 6.77 -10.76 13.85
CA VAL A 265 6.81 -10.76 15.31
C VAL A 265 5.62 -9.98 15.85
N CYS A 266 4.82 -10.61 16.71
CA CYS A 266 3.67 -9.99 17.37
C CYS A 266 3.97 -9.78 18.87
N GLY A 267 4.23 -8.53 19.26
CA GLY A 267 4.55 -8.09 20.61
C GLY A 267 6.04 -7.97 20.93
N GLY A 268 6.33 -7.41 22.11
CA GLY A 268 7.70 -7.19 22.59
C GLY A 268 8.40 -6.01 21.90
N ILE A 269 9.73 -5.92 22.06
CA ILE A 269 10.52 -4.80 21.51
C ILE A 269 10.70 -4.86 19.98
N ALA A 270 10.41 -6.02 19.39
CA ALA A 270 10.53 -6.28 17.95
C ALA A 270 9.14 -6.46 17.30
N ASP A 271 8.09 -5.98 17.96
CA ASP A 271 6.72 -6.00 17.43
C ASP A 271 6.68 -5.39 16.01
N GLY A 272 6.10 -6.10 15.05
CA GLY A 272 6.08 -5.74 13.64
C GLY A 272 7.35 -6.06 12.84
N GLN A 273 8.36 -6.72 13.43
CA GLN A 273 9.53 -7.15 12.68
C GLN A 273 9.15 -8.25 11.67
N THR A 274 9.47 -8.02 10.39
CA THR A 274 9.31 -9.01 9.32
C THR A 274 10.56 -9.85 9.17
N ILE A 275 10.40 -11.17 9.15
CA ILE A 275 11.52 -12.11 9.08
C ILE A 275 11.21 -13.17 8.03
N GLN A 276 12.10 -13.29 7.05
CA GLN A 276 12.04 -14.33 6.03
C GLN A 276 13.08 -15.41 6.31
N LYS A 277 12.69 -16.68 6.15
CA LYS A 277 13.60 -17.82 6.03
C LYS A 277 13.76 -18.12 4.53
N PRO A 278 14.86 -17.72 3.87
CA PRO A 278 15.01 -17.96 2.43
C PRO A 278 15.04 -19.47 2.11
N ASP A 279 14.43 -19.88 1.00
CA ASP A 279 14.28 -21.31 0.65
C ASP A 279 15.60 -22.07 0.53
N HIS A 280 16.68 -21.38 0.17
CA HIS A 280 18.01 -21.97 0.04
C HIS A 280 18.76 -22.11 1.37
N MET A 281 18.19 -21.65 2.50
CA MET A 281 18.80 -21.70 3.82
C MET A 281 18.10 -22.73 4.73
N GLY A 282 18.90 -23.60 5.35
CA GLY A 282 18.43 -24.58 6.33
C GLY A 282 18.57 -24.07 7.77
N PHE A 283 17.56 -24.35 8.59
CA PHE A 283 17.55 -24.13 10.04
C PHE A 283 17.00 -25.38 10.74
N GLY A 284 17.15 -25.49 12.06
CA GLY A 284 16.43 -26.50 12.84
C GLY A 284 14.90 -26.28 12.81
N PRO A 285 14.11 -27.17 13.42
CA PRO A 285 12.65 -27.02 13.50
C PRO A 285 12.27 -25.63 14.01
N SER A 286 11.38 -24.94 13.29
CA SER A 286 11.05 -23.55 13.58
C SER A 286 9.64 -23.15 13.17
N ASP A 287 9.25 -21.95 13.61
CA ASP A 287 7.97 -21.30 13.34
C ASP A 287 7.72 -20.95 11.85
N TRP A 288 8.68 -21.26 10.97
CA TRP A 288 8.57 -21.10 9.52
C TRP A 288 8.25 -22.40 8.79
N ASP A 289 8.25 -23.54 9.48
CA ASP A 289 8.06 -24.84 8.85
C ASP A 289 6.61 -25.05 8.42
N ASN A 290 6.42 -25.68 7.25
CA ASN A 290 5.11 -25.93 6.60
C ASN A 290 4.32 -24.68 6.18
N LEU A 291 4.96 -23.51 6.19
CA LEU A 291 4.37 -22.28 5.64
C LEU A 291 4.70 -22.13 4.16
N PRO A 292 3.82 -21.48 3.37
CA PRO A 292 4.10 -21.22 1.96
C PRO A 292 5.30 -20.28 1.80
N SER A 293 6.10 -20.52 0.76
CA SER A 293 7.15 -19.59 0.38
C SER A 293 6.53 -18.34 -0.26
N GLN A 294 6.90 -17.18 0.28
CA GLN A 294 6.48 -15.87 -0.23
C GLN A 294 7.70 -15.11 -0.76
N ASN A 295 7.47 -14.02 -1.50
CA ASN A 295 8.54 -13.27 -2.15
C ASN A 295 8.76 -11.91 -1.49
N ALA A 296 9.99 -11.60 -1.09
CA ALA A 296 10.38 -10.26 -0.67
C ALA A 296 11.21 -9.60 -1.78
N CYS A 297 10.89 -8.37 -2.16
CA CYS A 297 11.71 -7.59 -3.08
C CYS A 297 13.02 -7.16 -2.39
N VAL A 298 14.16 -7.45 -3.02
CA VAL A 298 15.51 -7.18 -2.48
C VAL A 298 16.30 -6.20 -3.34
N GLU A 299 15.99 -6.09 -4.62
CA GLU A 299 16.56 -5.10 -5.54
C GLU A 299 15.45 -4.47 -6.39
N ILE A 300 15.69 -3.23 -6.83
CA ILE A 300 14.78 -2.42 -7.64
C ILE A 300 15.57 -1.55 -8.62
N ASP A 301 15.11 -1.43 -9.86
CA ASP A 301 15.54 -0.38 -10.77
C ASP A 301 14.71 0.90 -10.50
N SER A 302 15.13 1.66 -9.49
CA SER A 302 14.41 2.88 -9.07
C SER A 302 14.25 3.89 -10.21
N SER A 303 15.22 4.01 -11.11
CA SER A 303 15.14 4.97 -12.21
C SER A 303 14.09 4.56 -13.24
N ALA A 304 14.00 3.26 -13.57
CA ALA A 304 12.96 2.74 -14.44
C ALA A 304 11.57 2.85 -13.78
N VAL A 305 11.45 2.58 -12.48
CA VAL A 305 10.19 2.74 -11.74
C VAL A 305 9.71 4.19 -11.73
N LEU A 306 10.59 5.16 -11.44
CA LEU A 306 10.24 6.58 -11.49
C LEU A 306 9.80 7.02 -12.90
N LYS A 307 10.49 6.52 -13.93
CA LYS A 307 10.11 6.79 -15.32
C LYS A 307 8.73 6.21 -15.65
N LEU A 308 8.44 4.98 -15.21
CA LEU A 308 7.14 4.34 -15.39
C LEU A 308 6.01 5.14 -14.73
N ILE A 309 6.22 5.61 -13.49
CA ILE A 309 5.25 6.45 -12.77
C ILE A 309 5.01 7.76 -13.54
N HIS A 310 6.09 8.45 -13.92
CA HIS A 310 6.03 9.68 -14.70
C HIS A 310 5.23 9.49 -15.99
N ASP A 311 5.63 8.52 -16.82
CA ASP A 311 5.02 8.31 -18.14
C ASP A 311 3.54 7.94 -18.01
N THR A 312 3.18 7.15 -17.00
CA THR A 312 1.79 6.78 -16.73
C THR A 312 0.95 8.02 -16.41
N ILE A 313 1.39 8.84 -15.45
CA ILE A 313 0.64 10.03 -15.01
C ILE A 313 0.58 11.09 -16.12
N VAL A 314 1.59 11.20 -16.98
CA VAL A 314 1.63 12.19 -18.08
C VAL A 314 0.86 11.72 -19.33
N SER A 315 0.77 10.41 -19.59
CA SER A 315 0.23 9.88 -20.86
C SER A 315 -1.24 10.20 -21.15
N VAL A 316 -2.05 10.42 -20.11
CA VAL A 316 -3.49 10.64 -20.28
C VAL A 316 -3.75 12.11 -20.61
N LYS A 317 -4.18 12.43 -21.84
CA LYS A 317 -4.55 13.81 -22.19
C LYS A 317 -5.86 14.20 -21.51
N GLU A 318 -5.99 15.45 -21.06
CA GLU A 318 -7.26 16.00 -20.56
C GLU A 318 -8.36 15.76 -21.61
N LEU A 319 -9.51 15.22 -21.18
CA LEU A 319 -10.72 15.09 -21.98
C LEU A 319 -11.44 16.44 -22.10
#